data_AF-B7JFZ6-F1
#
_entry.id   AF-B7JFZ6-F1
#
_cell.length_a   1.000
_cell.length_b   1.000
_cell.length_c   1.000
_cell.angle_alpha   90.00
_cell.angle_beta   90.00
_cell.angle_gamma   90.00
#
_symmetry.space_group_name_H-M   'P 1'
#
loop_
_entity.id
_entity.type
_entity.pdbx_description
1 polymer ?
#
loop_
_entity_poly.entity_id
_entity_poly.type
_entity_poly.pdbx_seq_one_letter_code
_entity_poly.pdbx_strand_id
1 'polypeptide(L)'
;MKPNFSKGLLPAVVIEEGTKEVLMLAYMNEEAYEKTLKTKRTWFYSRSRRSLWNKGETSGHVQHVQSLYLDCDQDAIVVFVKQVGPACHTGEKTCFHYKII
;
A
#
# COMPACT_ATOMS: atom_id res chain seq x y z
N MET A 1 -16.25 0.94 -10.46
CA MET A 1 -14.99 1.00 -11.20
C MET A 1 -14.05 -0.06 -10.64
N LYS A 2 -13.23 -0.71 -11.46
CA LYS A 2 -12.23 -1.70 -11.02
C LYS A 2 -10.85 -1.30 -11.58
N PRO A 3 -9.74 -1.61 -10.87
CA PRO A 3 -8.41 -1.34 -11.41
C PRO A 3 -8.12 -2.20 -12.65
N ASN A 4 -7.39 -1.64 -13.60
CA ASN A 4 -7.01 -2.27 -14.84
C ASN A 4 -5.63 -2.95 -14.74
N PHE A 5 -5.61 -4.20 -14.30
CA PHE A 5 -4.37 -5.00 -14.20
C PHE A 5 -3.86 -5.54 -15.54
N SER A 6 -4.44 -5.17 -16.69
CA SER A 6 -4.01 -5.70 -18.01
C SER A 6 -2.56 -5.37 -18.36
N LYS A 7 -2.00 -4.29 -17.83
CA LYS A 7 -0.60 -3.89 -17.99
C LYS A 7 0.33 -4.48 -16.90
N GLY A 8 -0.19 -5.34 -16.03
CA GLY A 8 0.56 -5.96 -14.93
C GLY A 8 0.31 -5.30 -13.58
N LEU A 9 1.39 -5.02 -12.85
CA LEU A 9 1.31 -4.51 -11.48
C LEU A 9 0.94 -3.03 -11.45
N LEU A 10 0.02 -2.66 -10.56
CA LEU A 10 -0.34 -1.26 -10.35
C LEU A 10 0.42 -0.68 -9.16
N PRO A 11 0.95 0.56 -9.26
CA PRO A 11 1.44 1.28 -8.10
C PRO A 11 0.29 1.53 -7.09
N ALA A 12 0.62 1.33 -5.82
CA ALA A 12 -0.25 1.64 -4.70
C ALA A 12 0.46 2.61 -3.76
N VAL A 13 -0.06 3.86 -3.70
CA VAL A 13 0.43 4.89 -2.79
C VAL A 13 -0.34 4.77 -1.48
N VAL A 14 0.37 4.56 -0.38
CA VAL A 14 -0.23 4.44 0.96
C VAL A 14 -0.13 5.77 1.67
N ILE A 15 -1.26 6.28 2.15
CA ILE A 15 -1.37 7.57 2.83
C ILE A 15 -1.99 7.36 4.23
N GLU A 16 -1.43 8.01 5.25
CA GLU A 16 -2.01 7.99 6.60
C GLU A 16 -3.33 8.78 6.63
N GLU A 17 -4.35 8.18 7.23
CA GLU A 17 -5.63 8.83 7.48
C GLU A 17 -5.46 9.95 8.52
N GLY A 18 -6.11 11.09 8.29
CA GLY A 18 -5.94 12.27 9.14
C GLY A 18 -4.73 13.13 8.78
N THR A 19 -3.48 12.63 8.87
CA THR A 19 -2.29 13.47 8.59
C THR A 19 -2.03 13.68 7.11
N LYS A 20 -2.59 12.82 6.24
CA LYS A 20 -2.39 12.84 4.79
C LYS A 20 -0.92 12.71 4.35
N GLU A 21 -0.08 12.16 5.23
CA GLU A 21 1.32 11.88 4.95
C GLU A 21 1.46 10.64 4.07
N VAL A 22 2.30 10.72 3.03
CA VAL A 22 2.64 9.55 2.21
C VAL A 22 3.55 8.64 3.03
N LEU A 23 3.09 7.41 3.31
CA LEU A 23 3.81 6.44 4.12
C LEU A 23 4.75 5.58 3.29
N MET A 24 4.28 5.09 2.14
CA MET A 24 5.07 4.23 1.26
C MET A 24 4.43 4.10 -0.12
N LEU A 25 5.24 3.67 -1.09
CA LEU A 25 4.77 3.17 -2.38
C LEU A 25 5.10 1.67 -2.46
N ALA A 26 4.12 0.89 -2.90
CA ALA A 26 4.30 -0.51 -3.23
C ALA A 26 3.54 -0.84 -4.52
N TYR A 27 3.47 -2.12 -4.86
CA TYR A 27 2.78 -2.59 -6.06
C TYR A 27 1.72 -3.60 -5.68
N MET A 28 0.60 -3.62 -6.41
CA MET A 28 -0.45 -4.63 -6.28
C MET A 28 -0.60 -5.36 -7.61
N ASN A 29 -0.83 -6.68 -7.55
CA ASN A 29 -1.53 -7.41 -8.60
C ASN A 29 -3.01 -7.53 -8.21
N GLU A 30 -3.83 -8.16 -9.07
CA GLU A 30 -5.25 -8.36 -8.81
C GLU A 30 -5.50 -9.10 -7.49
N GLU A 31 -4.76 -10.17 -7.20
CA GLU A 31 -4.91 -10.93 -5.95
C GLU A 31 -4.59 -10.09 -4.69
N ALA A 32 -3.56 -9.23 -4.75
CA ALA A 32 -3.23 -8.30 -3.66
C ALA A 32 -4.37 -7.29 -3.42
N TYR A 33 -4.96 -6.77 -4.49
CA TYR A 33 -6.10 -5.86 -4.40
C TYR A 33 -7.33 -6.55 -3.80
N GLU A 34 -7.67 -7.75 -4.26
CA GLU A 34 -8.80 -8.52 -3.73
C GLU A 34 -8.62 -8.87 -2.26
N LYS A 35 -7.42 -9.32 -1.85
CA LYS A 35 -7.11 -9.56 -0.44
C LYS A 35 -7.20 -8.26 0.37
N THR A 36 -6.73 -7.14 -0.17
CA THR A 36 -6.84 -5.84 0.49
C THR A 36 -8.29 -5.46 0.79
N LEU A 37 -9.19 -5.63 -0.19
CA LEU A 37 -10.61 -5.38 -0.02
C LEU A 37 -11.25 -6.32 1.01
N LYS A 38 -10.91 -7.62 0.94
CA LYS A 38 -11.46 -8.68 1.79
C LYS A 38 -11.02 -8.54 3.25
N THR A 39 -9.74 -8.31 3.51
CA THR A 39 -9.18 -8.33 4.87
C THR A 39 -9.13 -6.96 5.53
N LYS A 40 -9.41 -5.87 4.78
CA LYS A 40 -9.24 -4.48 5.26
C LYS A 40 -7.84 -4.22 5.83
N ARG A 41 -6.85 -4.88 5.24
CA ARG A 41 -5.41 -4.74 5.53
C ARG A 41 -4.67 -4.64 4.20
N THR A 42 -3.56 -3.93 4.15
CA THR A 42 -2.83 -3.80 2.88
C THR A 42 -2.07 -5.09 2.52
N TRP A 43 -2.36 -5.57 1.32
CA TRP A 43 -1.61 -6.62 0.65
C TRP A 43 -0.92 -6.05 -0.56
N PHE A 44 0.31 -6.48 -0.79
CA PHE A 44 1.13 -6.01 -1.90
C PHE A 44 1.78 -7.20 -2.60
N TYR A 45 2.21 -6.97 -3.82
CA TYR A 45 3.02 -7.89 -4.60
C TYR A 45 4.48 -7.44 -4.57
N SER A 46 5.37 -8.31 -4.10
CA SER A 46 6.81 -8.09 -4.15
C SER A 46 7.33 -8.44 -5.54
N ARG A 47 7.89 -7.46 -6.25
CA ARG A 47 8.50 -7.68 -7.58
C ARG A 47 9.73 -8.60 -7.52
N SER A 48 10.54 -8.49 -6.46
CA SER A 48 11.76 -9.28 -6.30
C SER A 48 11.48 -10.69 -5.80
N ARG A 49 10.57 -10.84 -4.84
CA ARG A 49 10.19 -12.17 -4.30
C ARG A 49 9.15 -12.87 -5.17
N ARG A 50 8.54 -12.16 -6.12
CA ARG A 50 7.43 -12.64 -6.98
C ARG A 50 6.29 -13.27 -6.17
N SER A 51 6.00 -12.68 -5.01
CA SER A 51 5.05 -13.22 -4.04
C SER A 51 4.21 -12.10 -3.43
N LEU A 52 3.04 -12.49 -2.92
CA LEU A 52 2.24 -11.61 -2.08
C LEU A 52 2.87 -11.44 -0.70
N TRP A 53 2.57 -10.30 -0.07
CA TRP A 53 2.89 -10.06 1.33
C TRP A 53 1.89 -9.08 1.94
N ASN A 54 1.62 -9.27 3.24
CA ASN A 54 0.75 -8.42 4.04
C ASN A 54 1.61 -7.48 4.89
N LYS A 55 1.38 -6.17 4.80
CA LYS A 55 2.22 -5.20 5.51
C LYS A 55 2.10 -5.42 7.01
N GLY A 56 3.26 -5.55 7.65
CA GLY A 56 3.36 -5.72 9.09
C GLY A 56 2.89 -7.07 9.60
N GLU A 57 2.71 -8.08 8.73
CA GLU A 57 2.33 -9.44 9.16
C GLU A 57 3.31 -10.02 10.17
N THR A 58 4.61 -9.84 9.95
CA THR A 58 5.65 -10.33 10.86
C THR A 58 5.94 -9.35 12.00
N SER A 59 5.96 -8.03 11.74
CA SER A 59 6.38 -7.03 12.74
C SER A 59 5.26 -6.51 13.63
N GLY A 60 3.99 -6.81 13.31
CA GLY A 60 2.82 -6.20 13.96
C GLY A 60 2.53 -4.77 13.50
N HIS A 61 3.39 -4.16 12.69
CA HIS A 61 3.21 -2.79 12.17
C HIS A 61 2.29 -2.75 10.95
N VAL A 62 1.05 -3.18 11.18
CA VAL A 62 0.03 -3.40 10.16
C VAL A 62 -0.58 -2.08 9.68
N GLN A 63 -1.25 -2.14 8.52
CA GLN A 63 -1.99 -1.01 7.96
C GLN A 63 -3.46 -1.38 7.86
N HIS A 64 -4.32 -0.70 8.63
CA HIS A 64 -5.77 -0.86 8.55
C HIS A 64 -6.32 0.02 7.45
N VAL A 65 -6.97 -0.58 6.46
CA VAL A 65 -7.49 0.13 5.29
C VAL A 65 -8.74 0.91 5.65
N GLN A 66 -8.71 2.22 5.41
CA GLN A 66 -9.84 3.13 5.62
C GLN A 66 -10.62 3.38 4.32
N SER A 67 -9.92 3.71 3.24
CA SER A 67 -10.51 3.92 1.92
C SER A 67 -9.51 3.65 0.81
N LEU A 68 -10.02 3.34 -0.38
CA LEU A 68 -9.25 3.21 -1.61
C LEU A 68 -9.79 4.19 -2.64
N TYR A 69 -8.89 4.83 -3.38
CA TYR A 69 -9.19 5.63 -4.56
C TYR A 69 -8.44 5.06 -5.74
N LEU A 70 -9.09 5.08 -6.89
CA LEU A 70 -8.55 4.67 -8.18
C LEU A 70 -8.44 5.94 -9.03
N ASP A 71 -7.35 6.06 -9.80
CA ASP A 71 -7.19 7.16 -10.75
C ASP A 71 -8.10 7.02 -11.99
N CYS A 72 -8.02 8.01 -12.89
CA CYS A 72 -9.00 8.16 -13.97
C CYS A 72 -8.87 7.13 -15.10
N ASP A 73 -7.67 6.61 -15.35
CA ASP A 73 -7.37 5.55 -16.33
C ASP A 73 -7.19 4.17 -15.68
N GLN A 74 -7.45 4.07 -14.38
CA GLN A 74 -7.59 2.84 -13.60
C GLN A 74 -6.27 2.08 -13.40
N ASP A 75 -5.12 2.72 -13.54
CA ASP A 75 -3.81 2.09 -13.41
C ASP A 75 -2.95 2.56 -12.23
N ALA A 76 -3.51 3.36 -11.31
CA ALA A 76 -2.91 3.62 -9.99
C ALA A 76 -3.94 3.67 -8.84
N ILE A 77 -3.53 3.18 -7.66
CA ILE A 77 -4.38 3.13 -6.47
C ILE A 77 -3.77 4.00 -5.36
N VAL A 78 -4.61 4.81 -4.72
CA VAL A 78 -4.30 5.42 -3.42
C VAL A 78 -5.03 4.65 -2.32
N VAL A 79 -4.30 4.25 -1.28
CA VAL A 79 -4.84 3.54 -0.11
C VAL A 79 -4.68 4.41 1.12
N PHE A 80 -5.78 4.89 1.68
CA PHE A 80 -5.77 5.53 2.99
C PHE A 80 -5.80 4.47 4.08
N VAL A 81 -4.91 4.59 5.06
CA VAL A 81 -4.75 3.62 6.13
C VAL A 81 -4.63 4.29 7.50
N LYS A 82 -4.99 3.57 8.56
CA LYS A 82 -4.47 3.81 9.90
C LYS A 82 -3.26 2.91 10.11
N GLN A 83 -2.07 3.49 10.19
CA GLN A 83 -0.83 2.75 10.44
C GLN A 83 -0.67 2.39 11.92
N VAL A 84 -0.30 1.14 12.19
CA VAL A 84 0.17 0.69 13.51
C VAL A 84 1.69 0.71 13.51
N GLY A 85 2.32 1.40 14.47
CA GLY A 85 3.79 1.52 14.55
C GLY A 85 4.40 2.22 13.32
N PRO A 86 5.72 2.11 13.10
CA PRO A 86 6.37 2.66 11.92
C PRO A 86 5.97 1.95 10.62
N ALA A 87 5.73 2.72 9.55
CA ALA A 87 5.51 2.14 8.23
C ALA A 87 6.80 1.58 7.64
N CYS A 88 7.95 2.22 7.90
CA CYS A 88 9.25 1.79 7.39
C CYS A 88 9.88 0.69 8.27
N HIS A 89 10.63 -0.20 7.65
CA HIS A 89 11.35 -1.28 8.34
C HIS A 89 12.57 -0.78 9.13
N THR A 90 13.00 0.47 8.92
CA THR A 90 14.09 1.13 9.66
C THR A 90 13.63 1.74 10.99
N GLY A 91 12.33 1.66 11.32
CA GLY A 91 11.75 2.30 12.50
C GLY A 91 11.15 3.68 12.22
N GLU A 92 11.26 4.18 10.98
CA GLU A 92 10.74 5.48 10.58
C GLU A 92 9.23 5.45 10.26
N LYS A 93 8.57 6.59 10.49
CA LYS A 93 7.12 6.73 10.24
C LYS A 93 6.77 6.48 8.78
N THR A 94 7.54 7.04 7.85
CA THR A 94 7.36 6.92 6.39
C THR A 94 8.64 6.35 5.76
N CYS A 95 8.51 5.66 4.63
CA CYS A 95 9.65 5.29 3.77
C CYS A 95 10.30 6.50 3.08
N PHE A 96 9.61 7.65 3.03
CA PHE A 96 10.07 8.87 2.35
C PHE A 96 10.70 9.88 3.33
N HIS A 97 11.59 9.40 4.20
CA HIS A 97 12.18 10.18 5.29
C HIS A 97 13.51 10.88 4.92
N TYR A 98 14.04 10.67 3.72
CA TYR A 98 15.23 11.36 3.21
C TYR A 98 14.84 12.51 2.30
N LYS A 99 15.15 13.75 2.71
CA LYS A 99 14.93 14.96 1.92
C LYS A 99 16.07 15.16 0.91
N ILE A 100 15.71 15.43 -0.35
CA ILE A 100 16.68 15.61 -1.45
C ILE A 100 16.98 17.09 -1.73
N ILE A 101 15.96 17.96 -1.58
CA ILE A 101 16.05 19.44 -1.70
C ILE A 101 15.26 20.07 -0.56
#